data_AF-A0A9Q5JGN7-F1
#
_entry.id   AF-A0A9Q5JGN7-F1
#
_cell.length_a   1.000
_cell.length_b   1.000
_cell.length_c   1.000
_cell.angle_alpha   90.00
_cell.angle_beta   90.00
_cell.angle_gamma   90.00
#
_symmetry.space_group_name_H-M   'P 1'
#
loop_
_entity.id
_entity.type
_entity.pdbx_description
1 polymer ?
#
loop_
_entity_poly.entity_id
_entity_poly.type
_entity_poly.pdbx_seq_one_letter_code
_entity_poly.pdbx_strand_id
1 'polypeptide(L)'
;MKKLVQFNELVFNHTAFVAAYPDFKTEFRTTREQYSYRNGDYSPESCRARTVNSKTFDVEMTIDKSKFPCEDRNIIEQFVLDNLYKTGRLWAIQGDLLMWSLAKVDSISEKFNEKPNHITYVATFYLQEGIWHIAEPTATYFNDYHTCEVTDCYEALNRPLCDCSMCNIGLAPRKFCPPCRGQRLCDIPKDQLISIIGNCGDTKKISYSCHCQEPTAVAKSAYNDSTAVLSFNSGTMYPTDDVVIEINGEFTDLVIDFNGQKSKIEGNYKGKTFINSGVVENNCKAIDIDKFYSICSTDCSPVDSCDGNPLAINVKEKIHGMVKWSLPKGTSNILFYGFAEDDIQEVKIYVGGIAV
;
A
#
# COMPACT_ATOMS: atom_id res chain seq x y z
N MET A 1 6.65 -10.03 18.18
CA MET A 1 5.73 -8.97 18.65
C MET A 1 5.94 -7.75 17.77
N LYS A 2 4.88 -6.99 17.46
CA LYS A 2 4.99 -5.76 16.65
C LYS A 2 5.36 -4.58 17.54
N LYS A 3 6.37 -3.82 17.15
CA LYS A 3 6.84 -2.63 17.86
C LYS A 3 6.55 -1.40 17.01
N LEU A 4 5.74 -0.46 17.49
CA LEU A 4 5.51 0.82 16.80
C LEU A 4 6.80 1.65 16.84
N VAL A 5 7.16 2.28 15.72
CA VAL A 5 8.40 3.06 15.60
C VAL A 5 8.18 4.50 15.16
N GLN A 6 7.18 4.78 14.33
CA GLN A 6 6.89 6.14 13.88
C GLN A 6 5.44 6.30 13.43
N PHE A 7 4.82 7.44 13.70
CA PHE A 7 3.56 7.84 13.07
C PHE A 7 3.73 9.21 12.42
N ASN A 8 3.57 9.32 11.10
CA ASN A 8 3.88 10.55 10.37
C ASN A 8 5.31 11.03 10.69
N GLU A 9 5.50 12.23 11.25
CA GLU A 9 6.80 12.75 11.69
C GLU A 9 7.05 12.51 13.20
N LEU A 10 6.12 11.85 13.92
CA LEU A 10 6.31 11.45 15.32
C LEU A 10 7.14 10.17 15.41
N VAL A 11 8.41 10.32 15.78
CA VAL A 11 9.31 9.19 16.06
C VAL A 11 9.10 8.72 17.50
N PHE A 12 8.62 7.48 17.66
CA PHE A 12 8.39 6.89 18.99
C PHE A 12 9.73 6.59 19.68
N ASN A 13 9.73 6.61 21.02
CA ASN A 13 10.89 6.58 21.94
C ASN A 13 11.79 7.82 21.92
N HIS A 14 11.79 8.61 20.84
CA HIS A 14 12.49 9.89 20.79
C HIS A 14 11.60 11.04 21.24
N THR A 15 10.59 11.34 20.42
CA THR A 15 9.62 12.42 20.61
C THR A 15 8.56 12.01 21.63
N ALA A 16 8.14 10.75 21.57
CA ALA A 16 7.06 10.20 22.38
C ALA A 16 7.39 8.75 22.81
N PHE A 17 7.52 8.48 24.11
CA PHE A 17 7.74 7.14 24.66
C PHE A 17 6.42 6.37 24.72
N VAL A 18 6.38 5.17 24.16
CA VAL A 18 5.20 4.29 24.22
C VAL A 18 5.27 3.44 25.48
N ALA A 19 4.33 3.63 26.41
CA ALA A 19 4.35 2.98 27.72
C ALA A 19 4.06 1.47 27.67
N ALA A 20 3.19 1.05 26.75
CA ALA A 20 2.86 -0.35 26.50
C ALA A 20 2.56 -0.56 25.02
N TYR A 21 3.09 -1.63 24.43
CA TYR A 21 2.78 -1.97 23.05
C TYR A 21 1.38 -2.62 22.99
N PRO A 22 0.50 -2.16 22.07
CA PRO A 22 -0.83 -2.71 21.96
C PRO A 22 -0.79 -4.16 21.46
N ASP A 23 -1.71 -4.98 21.95
CA ASP A 23 -1.92 -6.32 21.42
C ASP A 23 -2.62 -6.23 20.06
N PHE A 24 -1.87 -6.49 19.00
CA PHE A 24 -2.41 -6.48 17.64
C PHE A 24 -3.22 -7.75 17.38
N LYS A 25 -4.52 -7.70 17.64
CA LYS A 25 -5.44 -8.77 17.28
C LYS A 25 -5.93 -8.60 15.85
N THR A 26 -5.79 -9.63 15.03
CA THR A 26 -6.41 -9.68 13.69
C THR A 26 -7.78 -10.34 13.81
N GLU A 27 -8.82 -9.56 13.53
CA GLU A 27 -10.19 -10.05 13.47
C GLU A 27 -10.63 -10.18 12.02
N PHE A 28 -11.17 -11.35 11.70
CA PHE A 28 -11.69 -11.61 10.36
C PHE A 28 -13.19 -11.35 10.35
N ARG A 29 -13.67 -10.80 9.24
CA ARG A 29 -15.10 -10.73 8.98
C ARG A 29 -15.63 -12.15 8.87
N THR A 30 -16.60 -12.50 9.70
CA THR A 30 -17.26 -13.80 9.69
C THR A 30 -18.76 -13.63 9.69
N THR A 31 -19.42 -14.31 8.77
CA THR A 31 -20.85 -14.57 8.86
C THR A 31 -21.03 -16.01 9.35
N ARG A 32 -21.69 -16.20 10.50
CA ARG A 32 -22.04 -17.53 11.00
C ARG A 32 -23.56 -17.64 11.05
N GLU A 33 -24.09 -18.68 10.43
CA GLU A 33 -25.49 -19.06 10.60
C GLU A 33 -25.55 -20.37 11.36
N GLN A 34 -26.28 -20.36 12.49
CA GLN A 34 -26.53 -21.55 13.27
C GLN A 34 -27.50 -22.47 12.53
N TYR A 35 -27.13 -23.75 12.41
CA TYR A 35 -28.09 -24.75 11.98
C TYR A 35 -29.00 -25.12 13.15
N SER A 36 -30.29 -24.83 13.01
CA SER A 36 -31.31 -25.41 13.90
C SER A 36 -31.25 -26.94 13.75
N TYR A 37 -30.93 -27.64 14.84
CA TYR A 37 -30.95 -29.11 14.98
C TYR A 37 -29.80 -29.91 14.33
N ARG A 38 -28.62 -29.31 14.09
CA ARG A 38 -27.38 -30.04 13.76
C ARG A 38 -26.18 -29.52 14.56
N ASN A 39 -25.08 -30.29 14.59
CA ASN A 39 -23.83 -29.85 15.22
C ASN A 39 -23.09 -28.86 14.30
N GLY A 40 -22.76 -27.69 14.85
CA GLY A 40 -21.89 -26.69 14.20
C GLY A 40 -22.64 -25.59 13.44
N ASP A 41 -21.86 -24.61 12.97
CA ASP A 41 -22.33 -23.44 12.22
C ASP A 41 -21.93 -23.56 10.73
N TYR A 42 -22.75 -23.01 9.83
CA TYR A 42 -22.35 -22.79 8.44
C TYR A 42 -21.40 -21.60 8.33
N SER A 43 -20.27 -21.77 7.62
CA SER A 43 -19.35 -20.69 7.24
C SER A 43 -19.12 -20.75 5.72
N PRO A 44 -19.72 -19.82 4.94
CA PRO A 44 -19.61 -19.82 3.49
C PRO A 44 -18.20 -19.48 2.98
N GLU A 45 -17.30 -18.99 3.84
CA GLU A 45 -15.98 -18.50 3.44
C GLU A 45 -14.89 -19.60 3.27
N SER A 46 -15.26 -20.89 3.25
CA SER A 46 -14.33 -22.02 3.34
C SER A 46 -13.26 -22.13 2.24
N CYS A 47 -13.47 -21.57 1.05
CA CYS A 47 -12.56 -21.70 -0.10
C CYS A 47 -11.82 -20.42 -0.49
N ARG A 48 -11.99 -19.29 0.22
CA ARG A 48 -11.36 -17.99 -0.13
C ARG A 48 -10.58 -17.39 1.03
N ALA A 49 -9.60 -16.54 0.72
CA ALA A 49 -8.93 -15.73 1.73
C ALA A 49 -9.97 -14.89 2.50
N ARG A 50 -9.89 -14.90 3.83
CA ARG A 50 -10.86 -14.20 4.69
C ARG A 50 -10.58 -12.70 4.66
N THR A 51 -11.64 -11.91 4.61
CA THR A 51 -11.54 -10.45 4.73
C THR A 51 -11.27 -10.06 6.19
N VAL A 52 -10.46 -9.03 6.38
CA VAL A 52 -10.05 -8.54 7.71
C VAL A 52 -10.92 -7.35 8.09
N ASN A 53 -11.28 -7.24 9.37
CA ASN A 53 -11.97 -6.06 9.90
C ASN A 53 -10.96 -4.92 10.12
N SER A 54 -11.44 -3.67 10.08
CA SER A 54 -10.66 -2.53 10.57
C SER A 54 -10.17 -2.78 12.00
N LYS A 55 -9.00 -2.24 12.34
CA LYS A 55 -8.41 -2.42 13.67
C LYS A 55 -8.40 -1.10 14.43
N THR A 56 -8.69 -1.16 15.72
CA THR A 56 -8.46 -0.06 16.66
C THR A 56 -7.59 -0.52 17.81
N PHE A 57 -6.73 0.37 18.30
CA PHE A 57 -5.95 0.13 19.50
C PHE A 57 -5.48 1.44 20.12
N ASP A 58 -5.26 1.40 21.43
CA ASP A 58 -4.82 2.56 22.20
C ASP A 58 -3.31 2.56 22.35
N VAL A 59 -2.72 3.75 22.23
CA VAL A 59 -1.29 3.98 22.47
C VAL A 59 -1.17 5.09 23.50
N GLU A 60 -0.60 4.75 24.65
CA GLU A 60 -0.18 5.72 25.64
C GLU A 60 1.23 6.21 25.32
N MET A 61 1.34 7.51 25.07
CA MET A 61 2.57 8.17 24.67
C MET A 61 2.94 9.30 25.64
N THR A 62 4.19 9.31 26.10
CA THR A 62 4.74 10.34 26.99
C THR A 62 5.86 11.11 26.30
N ILE A 63 5.76 12.43 26.28
CA ILE A 63 6.72 13.35 25.70
C ILE A 63 7.49 14.02 26.82
N ASP A 64 8.82 13.93 26.75
CA ASP A 64 9.71 14.64 27.67
C ASP A 64 10.21 15.93 27.01
N LYS A 65 9.64 17.07 27.41
CA LYS A 65 10.01 18.40 26.89
C LYS A 65 11.46 18.77 27.21
N SER A 66 12.09 18.13 28.21
CA SER A 66 13.46 18.47 28.60
C SER A 66 14.49 18.11 27.52
N LYS A 67 14.16 17.15 26.64
CA LYS A 67 14.97 16.75 25.49
C LYS A 67 15.03 17.79 24.37
N PHE A 68 14.20 18.84 24.45
CA PHE A 68 14.09 19.89 23.44
C PHE A 68 14.69 21.20 23.95
N PRO A 69 15.29 22.01 23.05
CA PRO A 69 15.70 23.38 23.35
C PRO A 69 14.54 24.19 23.94
N CYS A 70 14.84 25.10 24.87
CA CYS A 70 13.81 25.89 25.57
C CYS A 70 12.86 26.64 24.61
N GLU A 71 13.37 27.06 23.46
CA GLU A 71 12.62 27.79 22.43
C GLU A 71 11.56 26.91 21.74
N ASP A 72 11.83 25.61 21.57
CA ASP A 72 10.95 24.67 20.87
C ASP A 72 9.91 24.00 21.80
N ARG A 73 10.09 24.11 23.13
CA ARG A 73 9.22 23.46 24.12
C ARG A 73 7.75 23.89 24.08
N ASN A 74 7.47 25.06 23.50
CA ASN A 74 6.12 25.57 23.31
C ASN A 74 5.49 25.05 22.00
N ILE A 75 6.31 24.71 21.01
CA ILE A 75 5.86 24.24 19.69
C ILE A 75 5.69 22.72 19.68
N ILE A 76 6.41 21.99 20.54
CA ILE A 76 6.37 20.52 20.55
C ILE A 76 4.98 19.93 20.79
N GLU A 77 4.15 20.60 21.61
CA GLU A 77 2.76 20.24 21.84
C GLU A 77 1.95 20.30 20.55
N GLN A 78 2.06 21.45 19.87
CA GLN A 78 1.37 21.68 18.61
C GLN A 78 1.87 20.73 17.52
N PHE A 79 3.18 20.50 17.44
CA PHE A 79 3.77 19.53 16.51
C PHE A 79 3.20 18.12 16.73
N VAL A 80 3.05 17.69 17.98
CA VAL A 80 2.48 16.37 18.29
C VAL A 80 1.01 16.31 17.89
N LEU A 81 0.21 17.27 18.33
CA LEU A 81 -1.21 17.30 18.01
C LEU A 81 -1.45 17.36 16.49
N ASP A 82 -0.68 18.16 15.76
CA ASP A 82 -0.79 18.26 14.29
C ASP A 82 -0.47 16.95 13.58
N ASN A 83 0.48 16.17 14.09
CA ASN A 83 0.72 14.83 13.58
C ASN A 83 -0.44 13.88 13.88
N LEU A 84 -1.01 13.93 15.09
CA LEU A 84 -2.12 13.08 15.51
C LEU A 84 -3.43 13.41 14.78
N TYR A 85 -3.66 14.68 14.43
CA TYR A 85 -4.83 15.11 13.66
C TYR A 85 -4.79 14.73 12.18
N LYS A 86 -3.63 14.29 11.67
CA LYS A 86 -3.47 13.90 10.27
C LYS A 86 -3.56 12.39 10.11
N THR A 87 -4.25 11.98 9.05
CA THR A 87 -4.15 10.60 8.56
C THR A 87 -2.79 10.41 7.90
N GLY A 88 -2.16 9.25 8.09
CA GLY A 88 -0.93 8.94 7.39
C GLY A 88 -0.35 7.58 7.77
N ARG A 89 0.98 7.44 7.65
CA ARG A 89 1.64 6.14 7.81
C ARG A 89 2.03 5.90 9.25
N LEU A 90 1.53 4.80 9.80
CA LEU A 90 1.99 4.21 11.03
C LEU A 90 3.00 3.10 10.71
N TRP A 91 4.21 3.22 11.22
CA TRP A 91 5.31 2.29 11.00
C TRP A 91 5.50 1.38 12.21
N ALA A 92 5.78 0.12 11.93
CA ALA A 92 6.08 -0.89 12.95
C ALA A 92 7.14 -1.88 12.48
N ILE A 93 7.82 -2.50 13.43
CA ILE A 93 8.72 -3.62 13.22
C ILE A 93 8.09 -4.94 13.67
N GLN A 94 8.34 -6.01 12.92
CA GLN A 94 8.09 -7.39 13.36
C GLN A 94 9.22 -8.31 12.89
N GLY A 95 10.08 -8.73 13.82
CA GLY A 95 11.32 -9.43 13.46
C GLY A 95 12.19 -8.52 12.58
N ASP A 96 12.67 -9.03 11.45
CA ASP A 96 13.49 -8.30 10.48
C ASP A 96 12.66 -7.60 9.38
N LEU A 97 11.36 -7.35 9.63
CA LEU A 97 10.48 -6.69 8.67
C LEU A 97 10.07 -5.31 9.18
N LEU A 98 10.37 -4.29 8.37
CA LEU A 98 9.72 -2.99 8.49
C LEU A 98 8.37 -3.05 7.79
N MET A 99 7.34 -2.62 8.50
CA MET A 99 5.98 -2.62 8.03
C MET A 99 5.34 -1.26 8.26
N TRP A 100 4.26 -1.00 7.51
CA TRP A 100 3.47 0.20 7.66
C TRP A 100 1.98 -0.08 7.50
N SER A 101 1.14 0.80 8.03
CA SER A 101 -0.30 0.80 7.77
C SER A 101 -0.76 2.24 7.59
N LEU A 102 -1.77 2.45 6.75
CA LEU A 102 -2.52 3.70 6.79
C LEU A 102 -3.30 3.74 8.11
N ALA A 103 -3.13 4.82 8.87
CA ALA A 103 -3.78 5.00 10.15
C ALA A 103 -4.20 6.46 10.36
N LYS A 104 -5.22 6.64 11.17
CA LYS A 104 -5.64 7.93 11.73
C LYS A 104 -5.89 7.78 13.22
N VAL A 105 -5.94 8.88 13.95
CA VAL A 105 -6.30 8.88 15.36
C VAL A 105 -7.77 9.27 15.49
N ASP A 106 -8.58 8.40 16.10
CA ASP A 106 -10.02 8.64 16.30
C ASP A 106 -10.29 9.47 17.56
N SER A 107 -9.48 9.30 18.61
CA SER A 107 -9.58 10.07 19.84
C SER A 107 -8.22 10.30 20.49
N ILE A 108 -8.06 11.45 21.13
CA ILE A 108 -6.88 11.85 21.89
C ILE A 108 -7.38 12.29 23.26
N SER A 109 -6.75 11.78 24.31
CA SER A 109 -6.98 12.26 25.68
C SER A 109 -5.66 12.67 26.32
N GLU A 110 -5.66 13.83 26.96
CA GLU A 110 -4.51 14.32 27.74
C GLU A 110 -4.62 13.81 29.16
N LYS A 111 -3.58 13.13 29.64
CA LYS A 111 -3.48 12.73 31.04
C LYS A 111 -2.84 13.84 31.85
N PHE A 112 -3.39 14.09 33.04
CA PHE A 112 -2.76 14.99 34.01
C PHE A 112 -1.40 14.40 34.42
N ASN A 113 -0.33 15.16 34.19
CA ASN A 113 1.02 14.73 34.54
C ASN A 113 1.47 15.33 35.86
N GLU A 114 1.84 14.45 36.79
CA GLU A 114 2.44 14.83 38.08
C GLU A 114 3.89 15.30 37.95
N LYS A 115 4.56 14.99 36.83
CA LYS A 115 5.96 15.36 36.56
C LYS A 115 6.06 16.63 35.72
N PRO A 116 6.85 17.64 36.15
CA PRO A 116 7.12 18.81 35.32
C PRO A 116 7.82 18.41 34.01
N ASN A 117 7.58 19.18 32.95
CA ASN A 117 8.12 18.98 31.60
C ASN A 117 7.71 17.68 30.89
N HIS A 118 6.73 16.93 31.40
CA HIS A 118 6.20 15.76 30.71
C HIS A 118 4.79 16.03 30.21
N ILE A 119 4.45 15.52 29.04
CA ILE A 119 3.06 15.47 28.53
C ILE A 119 2.71 14.04 28.18
N THR A 120 1.52 13.59 28.56
CA THR A 120 1.07 12.23 28.27
C THR A 120 -0.23 12.30 27.51
N TYR A 121 -0.25 11.67 26.34
CA TYR A 121 -1.44 11.49 25.52
C TYR A 121 -1.80 10.01 25.48
N VAL A 122 -3.09 9.70 25.51
CA VAL A 122 -3.60 8.39 25.07
C VAL A 122 -4.35 8.60 23.77
N ALA A 123 -3.82 8.02 22.70
CA ALA A 123 -4.33 8.14 21.35
C ALA A 123 -4.92 6.79 20.88
N THR A 124 -6.15 6.81 20.40
CA THR A 124 -6.82 5.65 19.80
C THR A 124 -6.55 5.64 18.30
N PHE A 125 -5.69 4.73 17.84
CA PHE A 125 -5.40 4.57 16.42
C PHE A 125 -6.45 3.70 15.74
N TYR A 126 -6.86 4.12 14.55
CA TYR A 126 -7.75 3.40 13.65
C TYR A 126 -7.04 3.06 12.34
N LEU A 127 -6.98 1.78 12.01
CA LEU A 127 -6.42 1.25 10.77
C LEU A 127 -7.57 0.79 9.90
N GLN A 128 -7.89 1.59 8.88
CA GLN A 128 -9.04 1.38 8.00
C GLN A 128 -9.01 0.02 7.31
N GLU A 129 -7.85 -0.37 6.79
CA GLU A 129 -7.68 -1.63 6.06
C GLU A 129 -7.54 -2.84 6.99
N GLY A 130 -7.23 -2.60 8.27
CA GLY A 130 -6.97 -3.67 9.24
C GLY A 130 -5.75 -4.54 8.95
N ILE A 131 -4.97 -4.22 7.91
CA ILE A 131 -3.78 -4.95 7.48
C ILE A 131 -2.52 -4.09 7.63
N TRP A 132 -1.37 -4.75 7.64
CA TRP A 132 -0.08 -4.09 7.55
C TRP A 132 0.50 -4.34 6.17
N HIS A 133 1.39 -3.48 5.72
CA HIS A 133 2.09 -3.58 4.46
C HIS A 133 3.58 -3.72 4.73
N ILE A 134 4.28 -4.55 3.96
CA ILE A 134 5.75 -4.59 3.98
C ILE A 134 6.25 -3.29 3.35
N ALA A 135 7.23 -2.66 3.99
CA ALA A 135 7.84 -1.45 3.48
C ALA A 135 8.51 -1.69 2.13
N GLU A 136 8.26 -0.80 1.18
CA GLU A 136 8.89 -0.85 -0.14
C GLU A 136 10.39 -0.55 -0.02
N PRO A 137 11.29 -1.50 -0.35
CA PRO A 137 12.72 -1.36 -0.13
C PRO A 137 13.38 -0.17 -0.82
N THR A 138 12.89 0.26 -2.00
CA THR A 138 13.53 1.36 -2.75
C THR A 138 12.92 2.73 -2.48
N ALA A 139 11.66 2.76 -2.01
CA ALA A 139 10.93 3.99 -1.69
C ALA A 139 11.03 4.39 -0.22
N THR A 140 11.55 3.50 0.64
CA THR A 140 11.72 3.72 2.08
C THR A 140 13.16 4.08 2.42
N TYR A 141 13.34 5.15 3.17
CA TYR A 141 14.63 5.76 3.50
C TYR A 141 14.76 5.99 5.01
N PHE A 142 16.01 5.97 5.48
CA PHE A 142 16.38 6.35 6.83
C PHE A 142 17.20 7.63 6.79
N ASN A 143 16.59 8.71 7.26
CA ASN A 143 17.21 10.03 7.36
C ASN A 143 17.75 10.26 8.77
N ASP A 144 18.82 11.05 8.89
CA ASP A 144 19.20 11.61 10.19
C ASP A 144 18.04 12.41 10.78
N TYR A 145 17.86 12.28 12.09
CA TYR A 145 16.81 12.91 12.87
C TYR A 145 17.40 13.47 14.15
N HIS A 146 17.29 14.78 14.31
CA HIS A 146 17.71 15.48 15.52
C HIS A 146 16.49 16.15 16.16
N THR A 147 16.33 15.98 17.47
CA THR A 147 15.24 16.60 18.28
C THR A 147 15.24 18.12 18.16
N CYS A 148 16.39 18.73 17.85
CA CYS A 148 16.54 20.17 17.72
C CYS A 148 16.05 20.72 16.36
N GLU A 149 15.54 19.87 15.46
CA GLU A 149 15.02 20.26 14.13
C GLU A 149 13.49 20.16 14.05
N VAL A 150 12.79 20.28 15.20
CA VAL A 150 11.31 20.20 15.24
C VAL A 150 10.67 21.31 14.39
N THR A 151 11.28 22.48 14.30
CA THR A 151 10.86 23.58 13.44
C THR A 151 10.94 23.22 11.95
N ASP A 152 12.03 22.58 11.51
CA ASP A 152 12.17 22.07 10.14
C ASP A 152 11.16 20.93 9.84
N CYS A 153 10.81 20.14 10.86
CA CYS A 153 9.77 19.11 10.76
C CYS A 153 8.35 19.71 10.76
N TYR A 154 8.13 20.85 11.40
CA TYR A 154 6.85 21.55 11.41
C TYR A 154 6.52 22.14 10.04
N GLU A 155 7.53 22.65 9.32
CA GLU A 155 7.37 23.01 7.90
C GLU A 155 7.02 21.81 7.03
N ALA A 156 7.54 20.61 7.35
CA ALA A 156 7.20 19.39 6.64
C ALA A 156 5.73 18.99 6.83
N LEU A 157 5.14 19.26 8.00
CA LEU A 157 3.71 19.04 8.27
C LEU A 157 2.81 19.95 7.43
N ASN A 158 3.23 21.19 7.15
CA ASN A 158 2.47 22.14 6.35
C ASN A 158 2.54 21.87 4.84
N ARG A 159 3.41 20.96 4.42
CA ARG A 159 3.44 20.52 3.02
C ARG A 159 2.15 19.76 2.75
N PRO A 160 1.45 20.03 1.63
CA PRO A 160 0.43 19.11 1.16
C PRO A 160 1.17 17.79 0.93
N LEU A 161 0.99 16.84 1.84
CA LEU A 161 1.41 15.47 1.59
C LEU A 161 0.80 15.11 0.24
N CYS A 162 1.54 14.40 -0.62
CA CYS A 162 0.86 13.63 -1.64
C CYS A 162 -0.33 12.93 -0.96
N ASP A 163 -1.53 13.02 -1.52
CA ASP A 163 -2.68 12.20 -1.10
C ASP A 163 -2.33 10.72 -1.36
N CYS A 164 -1.40 10.21 -0.55
CA CYS A 164 -0.79 8.90 -0.52
C CYS A 164 -1.57 8.02 0.45
N SER A 165 -2.87 8.23 0.55
CA SER A 165 -3.78 7.24 1.12
C SER A 165 -3.80 5.96 0.27
N MET A 166 -3.27 6.01 -0.96
CA MET A 166 -3.05 4.85 -1.83
C MET A 166 -1.64 4.28 -1.62
N CYS A 167 -1.57 2.96 -1.46
CA CYS A 167 -0.35 2.18 -1.26
C CYS A 167 0.62 2.24 -2.47
N ASN A 168 0.11 2.52 -3.67
CA ASN A 168 0.91 2.76 -4.88
C ASN A 168 0.54 4.07 -5.60
N ILE A 169 1.56 4.80 -6.05
CA ILE A 169 1.49 6.27 -6.24
C ILE A 169 1.43 6.72 -7.71
N GLY A 170 1.30 5.78 -8.66
CA GLY A 170 1.05 6.13 -10.06
C GLY A 170 -0.11 7.11 -10.25
N LEU A 171 -1.13 6.99 -9.39
CA LEU A 171 -2.40 7.74 -9.43
C LEU A 171 -2.56 8.82 -8.35
N ALA A 172 -1.51 9.19 -7.61
CA ALA A 172 -1.69 10.24 -6.59
C ALA A 172 -1.96 11.60 -7.27
N PRO A 173 -3.05 12.32 -6.89
CA PRO A 173 -3.46 13.55 -7.57
C PRO A 173 -2.48 14.72 -7.36
N ARG A 174 -1.61 14.64 -6.35
CA ARG A 174 -0.52 15.59 -6.11
C ARG A 174 0.76 14.80 -5.79
N LYS A 175 1.84 15.09 -6.52
CA LYS A 175 3.16 14.45 -6.37
C LYS A 175 4.15 15.38 -5.65
N PHE A 176 3.82 15.85 -4.45
CA PHE A 176 4.82 16.47 -3.57
C PHE A 176 5.50 15.40 -2.70
N CYS A 177 6.38 14.61 -3.31
CA CYS A 177 7.11 13.57 -2.59
C CYS A 177 8.29 14.21 -1.82
N PRO A 178 8.59 13.76 -0.59
CA PRO A 178 9.84 14.11 0.07
C PRO A 178 11.05 13.79 -0.83
N PRO A 179 12.14 14.56 -0.78
CA PRO A 179 13.33 14.24 -1.55
C PRO A 179 13.88 12.87 -1.13
N CYS A 180 14.36 12.09 -2.09
CA CYS A 180 14.97 10.78 -1.84
C CYS A 180 16.35 10.96 -1.23
N ARG A 181 16.38 11.16 0.08
CA ARG A 181 17.58 11.36 0.90
C ARG A 181 17.63 10.30 1.97
N GLY A 182 18.84 10.02 2.45
CA GLY A 182 19.10 9.00 3.46
C GLY A 182 19.50 7.65 2.87
N GLN A 183 19.72 6.67 3.75
CA GLN A 183 20.04 5.29 3.37
C GLN A 183 18.76 4.56 2.97
N ARG A 184 18.72 3.89 1.81
CA ARG A 184 17.55 3.12 1.38
C ARG A 184 17.40 1.85 2.21
N LEU A 185 16.17 1.37 2.36
CA LEU A 185 15.89 0.09 3.01
C LEU A 185 16.56 -1.09 2.28
N CYS A 186 16.65 -1.06 0.95
CA CYS A 186 17.38 -2.09 0.18
C CYS A 186 18.89 -2.14 0.43
N ASP A 187 19.49 -1.04 0.89
CA ASP A 187 20.94 -0.93 1.09
C ASP A 187 21.36 -1.43 2.49
N ILE A 188 20.38 -1.77 3.34
CA ILE A 188 20.59 -2.22 4.71
C ILE A 188 20.59 -3.76 4.74
N PRO A 189 21.67 -4.40 5.21
CA PRO A 189 21.68 -5.83 5.47
C PRO A 189 20.54 -6.22 6.43
N LYS A 190 19.83 -7.31 6.16
CA LYS A 190 18.64 -7.72 6.93
C LYS A 190 18.94 -7.91 8.43
N ASP A 191 20.12 -8.42 8.75
CA ASP A 191 20.64 -8.61 10.11
C ASP A 191 20.95 -7.29 10.84
N GLN A 192 21.14 -6.20 10.10
CA GLN A 192 21.38 -4.85 10.63
C GLN A 192 20.10 -4.00 10.67
N LEU A 193 18.99 -4.49 10.12
CA LEU A 193 17.77 -3.71 10.05
C LEU A 193 17.21 -3.43 11.46
N ILE A 194 17.22 -4.44 12.34
CA ILE A 194 16.77 -4.26 13.72
C ILE A 194 17.64 -3.26 14.48
N SER A 195 18.95 -3.18 14.23
CA SER A 195 19.79 -2.20 14.93
C SER A 195 19.54 -0.78 14.41
N ILE A 196 19.39 -0.60 13.10
CA ILE A 196 19.11 0.72 12.52
C ILE A 196 17.73 1.22 12.92
N ILE A 197 16.70 0.38 12.83
CA ILE A 197 15.32 0.77 13.17
C ILE A 197 15.08 0.72 14.68
N GLY A 198 15.75 -0.18 15.40
CA GLY A 198 15.77 -0.17 16.86
C GLY A 198 16.33 1.15 17.41
N ASN A 199 17.25 1.77 16.65
CA ASN A 199 17.79 3.11 16.86
C ASN A 199 17.04 4.22 16.08
N CYS A 200 16.02 3.90 15.28
CA CYS A 200 15.02 4.88 14.81
C CYS A 200 14.20 5.27 16.03
N GLY A 201 14.68 6.29 16.73
CA GLY A 201 14.38 6.53 18.13
C GLY A 201 15.50 7.27 18.86
N ASP A 202 16.73 7.29 18.31
CA ASP A 202 17.86 8.06 18.86
C ASP A 202 18.48 9.04 17.84
N THR A 203 18.56 8.68 16.54
CA THR A 203 19.19 9.56 15.52
C THR A 203 18.62 9.43 14.11
N LYS A 204 17.60 8.59 13.89
CA LYS A 204 17.07 8.32 12.53
C LYS A 204 15.55 8.43 12.48
N LYS A 205 15.02 8.93 11.37
CA LYS A 205 13.59 8.89 11.00
C LYS A 205 13.36 8.12 9.72
N ILE A 206 12.19 7.49 9.61
CA ILE A 206 11.73 6.83 8.41
C ILE A 206 11.12 7.89 7.50
N SER A 207 11.50 7.88 6.23
CA SER A 207 10.92 8.72 5.20
C SER A 207 10.52 7.86 4.02
N TYR A 208 9.39 8.19 3.43
CA TYR A 208 8.88 7.48 2.28
C TYR A 208 8.75 8.44 1.11
N SER A 209 9.34 8.09 -0.03
CA SER A 209 9.26 8.89 -1.25
C SER A 209 8.78 8.07 -2.43
N CYS A 210 7.60 8.44 -2.93
CA CYS A 210 7.05 7.92 -4.18
C CYS A 210 7.96 8.08 -5.39
N HIS A 211 8.77 9.13 -5.40
CA HIS A 211 9.56 9.47 -6.57
C HIS A 211 10.64 8.43 -6.86
N CYS A 212 11.05 7.68 -5.83
CA CYS A 212 12.10 6.68 -5.93
C CYS A 212 11.60 5.25 -5.73
N GLN A 213 10.29 5.05 -5.86
CA GLN A 213 9.75 3.70 -6.01
C GLN A 213 10.26 3.12 -7.33
N GLU A 214 11.00 2.03 -7.23
CA GLU A 214 11.44 1.28 -8.39
C GLU A 214 10.35 0.26 -8.74
N PRO A 215 10.15 -0.02 -10.03
CA PRO A 215 9.16 -1.00 -10.44
C PRO A 215 9.55 -2.40 -9.93
N THR A 216 8.58 -3.12 -9.38
CA THR A 216 8.71 -4.54 -9.01
C THR A 216 9.13 -5.38 -10.22
N ALA A 217 8.68 -5.00 -11.42
CA ALA A 217 9.07 -5.63 -12.66
C ALA A 217 8.95 -4.66 -13.84
N VAL A 218 9.81 -4.87 -14.84
CA VAL A 218 9.81 -4.10 -16.09
C VAL A 218 9.87 -5.06 -17.27
N ALA A 219 9.03 -4.82 -18.27
CA ALA A 219 9.08 -5.49 -19.54
C ALA A 219 9.04 -4.47 -20.67
N LYS A 220 9.58 -4.85 -21.82
CA LYS A 220 9.48 -4.09 -23.06
C LYS A 220 8.91 -5.02 -24.12
N SER A 221 8.02 -4.51 -24.96
CA SER A 221 7.69 -5.21 -26.19
C SER A 221 8.92 -5.29 -27.09
N ALA A 222 8.97 -6.30 -27.96
CA ALA A 222 9.95 -6.32 -29.03
C ALA A 222 9.45 -5.45 -30.19
N TYR A 223 10.39 -4.90 -30.97
CA TYR A 223 10.03 -4.23 -32.23
C TYR A 223 9.35 -5.23 -33.18
N ASN A 224 8.26 -4.83 -33.83
CA ASN A 224 7.34 -5.68 -34.59
C ASN A 224 6.62 -6.76 -33.76
N ASP A 225 6.51 -6.59 -32.45
CA ASP A 225 5.72 -7.46 -31.58
C ASP A 225 4.63 -6.66 -30.89
N SER A 226 3.38 -7.12 -31.00
CA SER A 226 2.24 -6.51 -30.33
C SER A 226 2.05 -7.00 -28.89
N THR A 227 3.01 -7.78 -28.38
CA THR A 227 2.94 -8.42 -27.06
C THR A 227 4.11 -8.06 -26.15
N ALA A 228 3.85 -8.10 -24.83
CA ALA A 228 4.91 -8.11 -23.82
C ALA A 228 4.56 -9.11 -22.73
N VAL A 229 5.59 -9.80 -22.22
CA VAL A 229 5.45 -10.79 -21.14
C VAL A 229 6.30 -10.37 -19.96
N LEU A 230 5.74 -10.51 -18.77
CA LEU A 230 6.37 -10.12 -17.53
C LEU A 230 6.11 -11.16 -16.45
N SER A 231 7.17 -11.58 -15.77
CA SER A 231 7.13 -12.55 -14.67
C SER A 231 7.88 -12.01 -13.46
N PHE A 232 7.27 -12.04 -12.28
CA PHE A 232 7.89 -11.56 -11.05
C PHE A 232 7.32 -12.25 -9.82
N ASN A 233 8.05 -12.18 -8.70
CA ASN A 233 7.58 -12.69 -7.42
C ASN A 233 6.92 -11.57 -6.61
N SER A 234 5.68 -11.79 -6.17
CA SER A 234 4.99 -10.88 -5.25
C SER A 234 5.63 -10.99 -3.86
N GLY A 235 6.02 -9.86 -3.29
CA GLY A 235 6.58 -9.76 -1.95
C GLY A 235 5.53 -9.84 -0.84
N THR A 236 4.38 -10.48 -1.07
CA THR A 236 3.22 -10.42 -0.16
C THR A 236 3.09 -11.69 0.68
N MET A 237 2.60 -11.57 1.92
CA MET A 237 2.22 -12.74 2.73
C MET A 237 0.85 -13.29 2.34
N TYR A 238 -0.04 -12.44 1.83
CA TYR A 238 -1.40 -12.74 1.38
C TYR A 238 -1.66 -12.20 -0.02
N PRO A 239 -2.74 -12.64 -0.68
CA PRO A 239 -3.13 -12.04 -1.94
C PRO A 239 -3.37 -10.54 -1.79
N THR A 240 -2.76 -9.73 -2.66
CA THR A 240 -2.92 -8.26 -2.69
C THR A 240 -3.64 -7.83 -3.95
N ASP A 241 -4.46 -6.79 -3.85
CA ASP A 241 -5.08 -6.08 -4.97
C ASP A 241 -4.39 -4.75 -5.27
N ASP A 242 -3.38 -4.39 -4.48
CA ASP A 242 -2.60 -3.18 -4.66
C ASP A 242 -1.54 -3.37 -5.76
N VAL A 243 -2.00 -3.27 -7.01
CA VAL A 243 -1.21 -3.43 -8.23
C VAL A 243 -1.40 -2.22 -9.12
N VAL A 244 -0.28 -1.60 -9.51
CA VAL A 244 -0.27 -0.51 -10.49
C VAL A 244 0.52 -0.92 -11.71
N ILE A 245 -0.09 -0.76 -12.87
CA ILE A 245 0.53 -0.96 -14.17
C ILE A 245 0.76 0.41 -14.78
N GLU A 246 2.01 0.73 -15.10
CA GLU A 246 2.39 1.88 -15.91
C GLU A 246 2.81 1.39 -17.29
N ILE A 247 2.20 1.94 -18.34
CA ILE A 247 2.53 1.67 -19.73
C ILE A 247 2.98 2.97 -20.36
N ASN A 248 4.19 2.98 -20.93
CA ASN A 248 4.69 4.08 -21.73
C ASN A 248 4.78 3.61 -23.19
N GLY A 249 3.90 4.12 -24.06
CA GLY A 249 3.88 3.75 -25.47
C GLY A 249 2.52 3.92 -26.14
N GLU A 250 2.33 3.24 -27.27
CA GLU A 250 1.07 3.21 -28.03
C GLU A 250 0.46 1.81 -28.02
N PHE A 251 -0.86 1.74 -27.85
CA PHE A 251 -1.61 0.49 -27.93
C PHE A 251 -3.02 0.72 -28.47
N THR A 252 -3.56 -0.32 -29.10
CA THR A 252 -4.96 -0.38 -29.54
C THR A 252 -5.62 -1.59 -28.90
N ASP A 253 -6.76 -1.38 -28.25
CA ASP A 253 -7.58 -2.45 -27.70
C ASP A 253 -6.80 -3.40 -26.75
N LEU A 254 -6.02 -2.80 -25.83
CA LEU A 254 -5.09 -3.52 -24.95
C LEU A 254 -5.79 -4.64 -24.17
N VAL A 255 -5.27 -5.86 -24.30
CA VAL A 255 -5.67 -7.01 -23.50
C VAL A 255 -4.58 -7.31 -22.48
N ILE A 256 -4.97 -7.46 -21.22
CA ILE A 256 -4.10 -7.81 -20.09
C ILE A 256 -4.53 -9.17 -19.59
N ASP A 257 -3.68 -10.18 -19.71
CA ASP A 257 -3.86 -11.50 -19.12
C ASP A 257 -3.01 -11.61 -17.87
N PHE A 258 -3.68 -11.62 -16.71
CA PHE A 258 -3.05 -11.64 -15.41
C PHE A 258 -3.31 -13.01 -14.76
N ASN A 259 -2.30 -13.87 -14.71
CA ASN A 259 -2.43 -15.24 -14.18
C ASN A 259 -3.66 -16.01 -14.74
N GLY A 260 -4.02 -15.80 -16.01
CA GLY A 260 -5.18 -16.42 -16.68
C GLY A 260 -6.47 -15.61 -16.59
N GLN A 261 -6.51 -14.50 -15.84
CA GLN A 261 -7.64 -13.57 -15.81
C GLN A 261 -7.43 -12.46 -16.84
N LYS A 262 -8.34 -12.35 -17.81
CA LYS A 262 -8.19 -11.41 -18.92
C LYS A 262 -9.05 -10.15 -18.72
N SER A 263 -8.47 -9.01 -19.02
CA SER A 263 -9.14 -7.70 -19.06
C SER A 263 -8.86 -7.02 -20.39
N LYS A 264 -9.78 -6.20 -20.88
CA LYS A 264 -9.59 -5.39 -22.09
C LYS A 264 -9.85 -3.91 -21.83
N ILE A 265 -8.99 -3.04 -22.36
CA ILE A 265 -9.19 -1.60 -22.46
C ILE A 265 -9.43 -1.27 -23.95
N GLU A 266 -10.66 -0.89 -24.30
CA GLU A 266 -11.04 -0.54 -25.67
C GLU A 266 -10.60 0.88 -26.07
N GLY A 267 -10.07 1.03 -27.29
CA GLY A 267 -9.63 2.30 -27.85
C GLY A 267 -8.15 2.35 -28.23
N ASN A 268 -7.74 3.46 -28.84
CA ASN A 268 -6.35 3.74 -29.17
C ASN A 268 -5.81 4.80 -28.21
N TYR A 269 -4.69 4.49 -27.56
CA TYR A 269 -4.06 5.35 -26.58
C TYR A 269 -2.56 5.45 -26.85
N LYS A 270 -2.02 6.65 -26.63
CA LYS A 270 -0.61 6.96 -26.80
C LYS A 270 -0.06 7.70 -25.59
N GLY A 271 1.20 7.47 -25.26
CA GLY A 271 1.91 8.14 -24.17
C GLY A 271 1.86 7.35 -22.89
N LYS A 272 1.66 8.02 -21.76
CA LYS A 272 1.76 7.41 -20.44
C LYS A 272 0.38 7.01 -19.91
N THR A 273 0.17 5.73 -19.69
CA THR A 273 -1.05 5.17 -19.12
C THR A 273 -0.79 4.54 -17.76
N PHE A 274 -1.61 4.87 -16.77
CA PHE A 274 -1.63 4.23 -15.45
C PHE A 274 -2.91 3.45 -15.27
N ILE A 275 -2.81 2.25 -14.70
CA ILE A 275 -3.93 1.36 -14.42
C ILE A 275 -3.82 0.89 -12.96
N ASN A 276 -4.87 1.08 -12.16
CA ASN A 276 -4.98 0.52 -10.81
C ASN A 276 -6.44 0.24 -10.47
N SER A 277 -6.79 -1.00 -10.15
CA SER A 277 -8.08 -1.37 -9.51
C SER A 277 -9.31 -0.57 -9.98
N GLY A 278 -9.51 -0.47 -11.30
CA GLY A 278 -10.66 0.20 -11.92
C GLY A 278 -10.48 1.69 -12.28
N VAL A 279 -9.33 2.28 -11.98
CA VAL A 279 -8.93 3.60 -12.46
C VAL A 279 -7.92 3.43 -13.59
N VAL A 280 -8.21 4.06 -14.73
CA VAL A 280 -7.26 4.18 -15.84
C VAL A 280 -7.09 5.63 -16.20
N GLU A 281 -5.84 6.09 -16.21
CA GLU A 281 -5.47 7.45 -16.61
C GLU A 281 -4.50 7.39 -17.77
N ASN A 282 -4.77 8.11 -18.86
CA ASN A 282 -3.83 8.33 -19.95
C ASN A 282 -3.46 9.82 -20.02
N ASN A 283 -2.16 10.13 -19.93
CA ASN A 283 -1.63 11.49 -19.93
C ASN A 283 -2.37 12.42 -18.93
N CYS A 284 -2.58 11.92 -17.71
CA CYS A 284 -3.30 12.60 -16.61
C CYS A 284 -4.80 12.85 -16.86
N LYS A 285 -5.43 12.15 -17.81
CA LYS A 285 -6.88 12.18 -18.04
C LYS A 285 -7.48 10.83 -17.75
N ALA A 286 -8.51 10.81 -16.91
CA ALA A 286 -9.29 9.60 -16.64
C ALA A 286 -9.96 9.09 -17.93
N ILE A 287 -9.97 7.78 -18.12
CA ILE A 287 -10.67 7.09 -19.20
C ILE A 287 -12.00 6.57 -18.66
N ASP A 288 -13.07 6.67 -19.47
CA ASP A 288 -14.38 6.14 -19.10
C ASP A 288 -14.35 4.64 -18.79
N ILE A 289 -14.95 4.28 -17.65
CA ILE A 289 -15.03 2.89 -17.16
C ILE A 289 -15.75 1.96 -18.16
N ASP A 290 -16.62 2.51 -19.00
CA ASP A 290 -17.33 1.79 -20.07
C ASP A 290 -16.41 1.31 -21.20
N LYS A 291 -15.13 1.66 -21.17
CA LYS A 291 -14.13 1.09 -22.08
C LYS A 291 -13.39 -0.10 -21.48
N PHE A 292 -13.76 -0.53 -20.27
CA PHE A 292 -13.07 -1.58 -19.53
C PHE A 292 -13.97 -2.79 -19.24
N TYR A 293 -13.48 -3.99 -19.56
CA TYR A 293 -14.25 -5.22 -19.47
C TYR A 293 -13.41 -6.41 -19.02
N SER A 294 -14.01 -7.28 -18.22
CA SER A 294 -13.50 -8.63 -17.97
C SER A 294 -13.78 -9.53 -19.16
N ILE A 295 -12.80 -10.32 -19.59
CA ILE A 295 -12.98 -11.43 -20.53
C ILE A 295 -12.92 -12.70 -19.68
N CYS A 296 -14.07 -13.32 -19.41
CA CYS A 296 -14.14 -14.58 -18.69
C CYS A 296 -13.29 -15.66 -19.39
N SER A 297 -12.38 -16.30 -18.64
CA SER A 297 -11.50 -17.37 -19.13
C SER A 297 -11.94 -18.78 -18.73
N THR A 298 -13.07 -18.91 -18.02
CA THR A 298 -13.68 -20.20 -17.67
C THR A 298 -15.09 -20.28 -18.21
N ASP A 299 -15.42 -21.42 -18.82
CA ASP A 299 -16.75 -21.80 -19.31
C ASP A 299 -17.87 -21.34 -18.36
N CYS A 300 -18.49 -20.21 -18.66
CA CYS A 300 -19.86 -19.94 -18.24
C CYS A 300 -20.77 -20.57 -19.29
N SER A 301 -20.86 -21.91 -19.31
CA SER A 301 -21.95 -22.58 -20.01
C SER A 301 -22.93 -23.13 -18.97
N PRO A 302 -24.24 -22.89 -19.10
CA PRO A 302 -25.21 -23.78 -18.49
C PRO A 302 -24.98 -25.17 -19.10
N VAL A 303 -25.02 -26.18 -18.23
CA VAL A 303 -24.91 -27.59 -18.59
C VAL A 303 -25.85 -27.92 -19.76
N ASP A 304 -25.35 -28.75 -20.69
CA ASP A 304 -26.03 -29.44 -21.81
C ASP A 304 -25.78 -28.91 -23.24
N SER A 305 -24.79 -29.50 -23.92
CA SER A 305 -25.03 -30.37 -25.10
C SER A 305 -23.72 -30.69 -25.82
N CYS A 306 -23.48 -31.99 -26.03
CA CYS A 306 -22.48 -32.50 -26.94
C CYS A 306 -22.91 -32.19 -28.38
N ASP A 307 -22.12 -31.42 -29.13
CA ASP A 307 -21.87 -31.62 -30.57
C ASP A 307 -20.80 -30.65 -31.10
N GLY A 308 -20.02 -31.13 -32.08
CA GLY A 308 -18.67 -30.65 -32.39
C GLY A 308 -18.54 -29.28 -33.06
N ASN A 309 -17.50 -28.54 -32.63
CA ASN A 309 -16.50 -27.88 -33.49
C ASN A 309 -15.41 -27.22 -32.62
N PRO A 310 -14.11 -27.29 -32.98
CA PRO A 310 -13.04 -26.69 -32.20
C PRO A 310 -12.86 -25.20 -32.56
N LEU A 311 -12.65 -24.37 -31.53
CA LEU A 311 -12.12 -23.00 -31.60
C LEU A 311 -12.98 -21.98 -32.39
N ALA A 312 -14.02 -21.49 -31.74
CA ALA A 312 -14.52 -20.14 -31.95
C ALA A 312 -14.58 -19.44 -30.59
N ILE A 313 -13.79 -18.37 -30.41
CA ILE A 313 -13.92 -17.47 -29.25
C ILE A 313 -15.21 -16.68 -29.46
N ASN A 314 -16.34 -17.29 -29.10
CA ASN A 314 -17.61 -16.61 -28.99
C ASN A 314 -17.63 -15.85 -27.66
N VAL A 315 -17.25 -14.57 -27.69
CA VAL A 315 -17.41 -13.64 -26.58
C VAL A 315 -18.91 -13.41 -26.38
N LYS A 316 -19.53 -14.18 -25.47
CA LYS A 316 -20.89 -13.90 -24.99
C LYS A 316 -20.79 -13.37 -23.56
N GLU A 317 -21.37 -12.17 -23.41
CA GLU A 317 -21.51 -11.35 -22.21
C GLU A 317 -20.30 -10.45 -21.86
N LYS A 318 -20.38 -9.19 -22.32
CA LYS A 318 -19.59 -8.08 -21.78
C LYS A 318 -20.10 -7.76 -20.38
N ILE A 319 -19.39 -8.20 -19.35
CA ILE A 319 -19.63 -7.69 -17.99
C ILE A 319 -18.90 -6.35 -17.90
N HIS A 320 -19.65 -5.26 -17.99
CA HIS A 320 -19.15 -3.92 -17.66
C HIS A 320 -18.75 -3.93 -16.19
N GLY A 321 -17.47 -3.74 -15.89
CA GLY A 321 -17.02 -3.80 -14.51
C GLY A 321 -15.51 -3.81 -14.33
N MET A 322 -15.09 -3.23 -13.21
CA MET A 322 -13.68 -3.17 -12.78
C MET A 322 -13.12 -4.58 -12.60
N VAL A 323 -12.23 -5.01 -13.49
CA VAL A 323 -11.36 -6.16 -13.21
C VAL A 323 -10.37 -5.77 -12.12
N LYS A 324 -10.57 -6.37 -10.95
CA LYS A 324 -9.66 -6.27 -9.82
C LYS A 324 -8.72 -7.47 -9.89
N TRP A 325 -7.43 -7.23 -10.14
CA TRP A 325 -6.44 -8.30 -10.13
C TRP A 325 -6.01 -8.58 -8.70
N SER A 326 -5.99 -9.86 -8.33
CA SER A 326 -5.43 -10.30 -7.06
C SER A 326 -4.12 -11.04 -7.33
N LEU A 327 -3.05 -10.55 -6.73
CA LEU A 327 -1.71 -11.15 -6.79
C LEU A 327 -1.54 -12.15 -5.66
N PRO A 328 -1.48 -13.46 -5.93
CA PRO A 328 -1.17 -14.45 -4.91
C PRO A 328 0.29 -14.31 -4.46
N LYS A 329 0.63 -14.90 -3.31
CA LYS A 329 2.03 -15.04 -2.89
C LYS A 329 2.80 -15.91 -3.89
N GLY A 330 3.98 -15.45 -4.31
CA GLY A 330 4.88 -16.20 -5.19
C GLY A 330 4.93 -15.63 -6.61
N THR A 331 5.20 -16.47 -7.59
CA THR A 331 5.40 -16.03 -8.97
C THR A 331 4.08 -15.67 -9.63
N SER A 332 4.05 -14.50 -10.27
CA SER A 332 2.94 -14.01 -11.08
C SER A 332 3.42 -13.70 -12.48
N ASN A 333 2.57 -14.01 -13.45
CA ASN A 333 2.81 -13.80 -14.87
C ASN A 333 1.72 -12.88 -15.42
N ILE A 334 2.16 -11.87 -16.18
CA ILE A 334 1.28 -10.93 -16.86
C ILE A 334 1.68 -10.90 -18.33
N LEU A 335 0.69 -11.04 -19.21
CA LEU A 335 0.84 -10.90 -20.64
C LEU A 335 0.02 -9.72 -21.13
N PHE A 336 0.61 -8.92 -22.00
CA PHE A 336 -0.01 -7.77 -22.63
C PHE A 336 -0.12 -8.03 -24.13
N TYR A 337 -1.25 -7.66 -24.72
CA TYR A 337 -1.50 -7.77 -26.17
C TYR A 337 -2.14 -6.49 -26.70
N GLY A 338 -1.85 -6.13 -27.94
CA GLY A 338 -2.40 -4.93 -28.59
C GLY A 338 -1.46 -3.73 -28.56
N PHE A 339 -0.17 -3.94 -28.28
CA PHE A 339 0.85 -2.92 -28.48
C PHE A 339 1.06 -2.62 -29.97
N ALA A 340 1.47 -1.39 -30.28
CA ALA A 340 1.79 -1.00 -31.64
C ALA A 340 3.09 -1.68 -32.11
N GLU A 341 3.07 -2.31 -33.28
CA GLU A 341 4.23 -3.08 -33.78
C GLU A 341 5.41 -2.18 -34.19
N ASP A 342 5.15 -0.91 -34.50
CA ASP A 342 6.14 0.05 -34.97
C ASP A 342 6.85 0.84 -33.85
N ASP A 343 6.57 0.53 -32.58
CA ASP A 343 7.16 1.20 -31.42
C ASP A 343 7.53 0.18 -30.32
N ILE A 344 8.50 0.55 -29.46
CA ILE A 344 8.85 -0.25 -28.28
C ILE A 344 8.14 0.35 -27.08
N GLN A 345 7.18 -0.39 -26.52
CA GLN A 345 6.42 0.01 -25.35
C GLN A 345 7.09 -0.53 -24.09
N GLU A 346 7.19 0.31 -23.07
CA GLU A 346 7.72 -0.07 -21.76
C GLU A 346 6.57 -0.26 -20.76
N VAL A 347 6.53 -1.42 -20.13
CA VAL A 347 5.57 -1.76 -19.09
C VAL A 347 6.28 -1.88 -17.75
N LYS A 348 5.77 -1.20 -16.73
CA LYS A 348 6.25 -1.23 -15.36
C LYS A 348 5.14 -1.67 -14.43
N ILE A 349 5.47 -2.58 -13.52
CA ILE A 349 4.55 -3.09 -12.50
C ILE A 349 5.05 -2.66 -11.13
N TYR A 350 4.13 -2.14 -10.32
CA TYR A 350 4.34 -1.80 -8.92
C TYR A 350 3.36 -2.59 -8.06
N VAL A 351 3.87 -3.23 -7.00
CA VAL A 351 3.06 -4.10 -6.13
C VAL A 351 3.28 -3.75 -4.67
N GLY A 352 2.19 -3.44 -3.96
CA GLY A 352 2.23 -3.28 -2.52
C GLY A 352 2.35 -4.63 -1.81
N GLY A 353 3.35 -4.78 -0.95
CA GLY A 353 3.50 -5.96 -0.10
C GLY A 353 2.53 -5.93 1.08
N ILE A 354 1.74 -6.99 1.32
CA ILE A 354 0.88 -7.12 2.51
C ILE A 354 1.55 -8.02 3.58
N ALA A 355 1.54 -7.57 4.83
CA ALA A 355 1.96 -8.27 6.05
C ALA A 355 0.77 -8.49 7.03
N VAL A 356 0.91 -9.47 7.93
CA VAL A 356 -0.09 -9.81 8.97
C VAL A 356 -0.06 -8.79 10.09
#